data_AF-F3CEM8-F1
#
_entry.id   AF-F3CEM8-F1
#
_cell.length_a   1.000
_cell.length_b   1.000
_cell.length_c   1.000
_cell.angle_alpha   90.00
_cell.angle_beta   90.00
_cell.angle_gamma   90.00
#
_symmetry.space_group_name_H-M   'P 1'
#
loop_
_entity.id
_entity.type
_entity.pdbx_description
1 polymer ?
#
loop_
_entity_poly.entity_id
_entity_poly.type
_entity_poly.pdbx_seq_one_letter_code
_entity_poly.pdbx_strand_id
1 'polypeptide(L)'
;MWGILIWIIYEVGFDKWQWIPRGDLFALIGLWLALPWVVRPLYQAGSSFDNRRFHPFLGSTLGVMLVIVVALMFHDPYPLQGQISNATPTRSAESAGKDWAAYGGTTAGQRFSSLD
;
A
#
# COMPACT_ATOMS: atom_id res chain seq x y z
N MET A 1 -0.23 19.71 0.14
CA MET A 1 -1.29 18.67 0.30
C MET A 1 -2.08 18.50 -0.99
N TRP A 2 -2.96 19.43 -1.39
CA TRP A 2 -3.76 19.28 -2.62
C TRP A 2 -2.95 19.13 -3.92
N GLY A 3 -1.83 19.84 -4.08
CA GLY A 3 -0.98 19.69 -5.27
C GLY A 3 -0.41 18.27 -5.43
N ILE A 4 -0.03 17.62 -4.33
CA ILE A 4 0.43 16.22 -4.33
C ILE A 4 -0.73 15.29 -4.67
N LEU A 5 -1.92 15.55 -4.12
CA LEU A 5 -3.11 14.72 -4.35
C LEU A 5 -3.56 14.80 -5.82
N ILE A 6 -3.58 16.00 -6.41
CA ILE A 6 -3.87 16.22 -7.83
C ILE A 6 -2.80 15.55 -8.71
N TRP A 7 -1.52 15.68 -8.35
CA TRP A 7 -0.42 15.08 -9.09
C TRP A 7 -0.49 13.54 -9.08
N ILE A 8 -0.75 12.92 -7.92
CA ILE A 8 -0.91 11.46 -7.81
C ILE A 8 -2.07 10.97 -8.67
N ILE A 9 -3.23 11.64 -8.60
CA ILE A 9 -4.40 11.28 -9.43
C ILE A 9 -4.06 11.41 -10.92
N TYR A 10 -3.36 12.48 -11.32
CA TYR A 10 -2.94 12.67 -12.71
C TYR A 10 -1.98 11.58 -13.19
N GLU A 11 -1.02 11.17 -12.37
CA GLU A 11 0.06 10.28 -12.81
C GLU A 11 -0.33 8.81 -12.79
N VAL A 12 -1.10 8.37 -11.79
CA VAL A 12 -1.38 6.95 -11.55
C VAL A 12 -2.86 6.63 -11.38
N GLY A 13 -3.75 7.63 -11.51
CA GLY A 13 -5.19 7.43 -11.41
C GLY A 13 -5.59 6.87 -10.05
N PHE A 14 -6.32 5.75 -10.08
CA PHE A 14 -6.80 5.02 -8.89
C PHE A 14 -6.11 3.66 -8.71
N ASP A 15 -4.84 3.56 -9.09
CA ASP A 15 -4.04 2.35 -8.85
C ASP A 15 -3.56 2.29 -7.38
N LYS A 16 -4.21 1.43 -6.59
CA LYS A 16 -3.89 1.23 -5.17
C LYS A 16 -2.42 0.90 -4.90
N TRP A 17 -1.75 0.14 -5.77
CA TRP A 17 -0.35 -0.25 -5.57
C TRP A 17 0.60 0.91 -5.77
N GLN A 18 0.26 1.80 -6.69
CA GLN A 18 1.06 2.99 -7.00
C GLN A 18 0.81 4.14 -6.03
N TRP A 19 -0.33 4.15 -5.35
CA TRP A 19 -0.64 5.11 -4.29
C TRP A 19 0.19 4.89 -3.04
N ILE A 20 0.49 3.64 -2.65
CA ILE A 20 1.25 3.33 -1.43
C ILE A 20 2.58 4.10 -1.35
N PRO A 21 3.55 3.95 -2.30
CA PRO A 21 4.86 4.59 -2.18
C PRO A 21 4.82 6.12 -2.22
N ARG A 22 3.76 6.71 -2.79
CA ARG A 22 3.65 8.17 -3.00
C ARG A 22 2.81 8.86 -1.92
N GLY A 23 1.78 8.18 -1.44
CA GLY A 23 0.77 8.72 -0.54
C GLY A 23 0.99 8.37 0.92
N ASP A 24 1.56 7.20 1.25
CA ASP A 24 1.59 6.72 2.65
C ASP A 24 2.36 7.63 3.58
N LEU A 25 3.52 8.13 3.16
CA LEU A 25 4.33 8.99 4.02
C LEU A 25 3.58 10.27 4.40
N PHE A 26 2.93 10.90 3.43
CA PHE A 26 2.14 12.10 3.67
C PHE A 26 0.85 11.81 4.44
N ALA A 27 0.24 10.65 4.21
CA ALA A 27 -0.93 10.18 4.96
C ALA A 27 -0.59 9.97 6.44
N LEU A 28 0.50 9.27 6.72
CA LEU A 28 0.98 8.96 8.08
C LEU A 28 1.37 10.22 8.83
N ILE A 29 2.12 11.12 8.19
CA ILE A 29 2.50 12.41 8.79
C ILE A 29 1.25 13.27 8.99
N GLY A 30 0.35 13.34 8.01
CA GLY A 30 -0.90 14.09 8.12
C GLY A 30 -1.78 13.57 9.24
N LEU A 31 -1.93 12.25 9.35
CA LEU A 31 -2.67 11.59 10.41
C LEU A 31 -2.03 11.87 11.77
N TRP A 32 -0.71 11.72 11.89
CA TRP A 32 0.01 12.01 13.12
C TRP A 32 -0.18 13.45 13.58
N LEU A 33 -0.07 14.42 12.66
CA LEU A 33 -0.32 15.83 12.93
C LEU A 33 -1.79 16.14 13.25
N ALA A 34 -2.72 15.26 12.91
CA ALA A 34 -4.13 15.39 13.23
C ALA A 34 -4.53 14.75 14.57
N LEU A 35 -3.65 13.96 15.19
CA LEU A 35 -3.96 13.26 16.42
C LEU A 35 -4.17 14.25 17.57
N PRO A 36 -5.14 13.98 18.47
CA PRO A 36 -5.56 14.94 19.48
C PRO A 36 -4.43 15.35 20.41
N TRP A 37 -3.45 14.49 20.69
CA TRP A 37 -2.31 14.85 21.54
C TRP A 37 -1.25 15.73 20.84
N VAL A 38 -1.20 15.75 19.51
CA VAL A 38 -0.35 16.67 18.76
C VAL A 38 -1.01 18.05 18.68
N VAL A 39 -2.33 18.08 18.48
CA VAL A 39 -3.06 19.33 18.22
C VAL A 39 -3.55 20.03 19.49
N ARG A 40 -3.93 19.29 20.55
CA ARG A 40 -4.41 19.89 21.82
C ARG A 40 -3.39 20.85 22.47
N PRO A 41 -2.09 20.55 22.55
CA PRO A 41 -1.11 21.48 23.12
C PRO A 41 -0.94 22.77 22.31
N LEU A 42 -1.08 22.69 20.98
CA LEU A 42 -1.01 23.86 20.08
C LEU A 42 -2.15 24.85 20.31
N TYR A 43 -3.30 24.39 20.80
CA TYR A 43 -4.42 25.26 21.20
C TYR A 43 -4.20 25.90 22.56
N GLN A 44 -3.58 25.19 23.51
CA GLN A 44 -3.36 25.66 24.87
C GLN A 44 -2.26 26.74 24.96
N ALA A 45 -1.36 26.79 23.98
CA ALA A 45 -0.31 27.82 23.87
C ALA A 45 -0.79 29.16 23.27
N GLY A 46 -2.06 29.27 22.83
CA GLY A 46 -2.66 30.49 22.28
C GLY A 46 -3.33 31.35 23.36
N SER A 47 -3.24 32.67 23.25
CA SER A 47 -3.91 33.62 24.16
C SER A 47 -5.43 33.52 24.07
N SER A 48 -6.15 33.94 25.13
CA SER A 48 -7.62 33.82 25.26
C SER A 48 -8.47 34.51 24.17
N PHE A 49 -7.86 35.18 23.20
CA PHE A 49 -8.51 35.82 22.06
C PHE A 49 -8.30 35.07 20.73
N ASP A 50 -7.44 34.04 20.70
CA ASP A 50 -7.11 33.30 19.48
C ASP A 50 -7.99 32.05 19.38
N ASN A 51 -9.08 32.14 18.59
CA ASN A 51 -9.89 30.99 18.18
C ASN A 51 -9.10 30.09 17.21
N ARG A 52 -7.94 29.57 17.63
CA ARG A 52 -7.23 28.52 16.90
C ARG A 52 -8.10 27.28 16.92
N ARG A 53 -8.82 27.04 15.83
CA ARG A 53 -9.54 25.80 15.55
C ARG A 53 -8.66 24.90 14.69
N PHE A 54 -9.03 23.63 14.56
CA PHE A 54 -8.37 22.71 13.65
C PHE A 54 -8.35 23.32 12.26
N HIS A 55 -7.15 23.43 11.68
CA HIS A 55 -6.99 24.14 10.42
C HIS A 55 -7.88 23.43 9.39
N PRO A 56 -8.92 24.09 8.85
CA PRO A 56 -9.97 23.42 8.07
C PRO A 56 -9.39 22.75 6.82
N PHE A 57 -8.26 23.26 6.35
CA PHE A 57 -7.48 22.73 5.25
C PHE A 57 -6.87 21.34 5.53
N LEU A 58 -6.40 21.10 6.76
CA LEU A 58 -5.83 19.81 7.15
C LEU A 58 -6.94 18.78 7.32
N GLY A 59 -8.04 19.18 7.97
CA GLY A 59 -9.19 18.30 8.19
C GLY A 59 -9.88 17.86 6.89
N SER A 60 -10.03 18.79 5.94
CA SER A 60 -10.62 18.48 4.63
C SER A 60 -9.74 17.55 3.80
N THR A 61 -8.42 17.77 3.77
CA THR A 61 -7.50 16.87 3.08
C THR A 61 -7.53 15.45 3.66
N LEU A 62 -7.47 15.32 4.99
CA LEU A 62 -7.53 14.01 5.65
C LEU A 62 -8.85 13.28 5.39
N GLY A 63 -9.97 13.99 5.47
CA GLY A 63 -11.29 13.41 5.19
C GLY A 63 -11.38 12.89 3.75
N VAL A 64 -10.94 13.68 2.76
CA VAL A 64 -10.91 13.27 1.35
C VAL A 64 -9.97 12.09 1.12
N MET A 65 -8.78 12.13 1.72
CA MET A 65 -7.81 11.05 1.61
C MET A 65 -8.34 9.73 2.19
N LEU A 66 -9.04 9.79 3.33
CA LEU A 66 -9.67 8.64 3.95
C LEU A 66 -10.77 8.05 3.05
N VAL A 67 -11.63 8.88 2.46
CA VAL A 67 -12.67 8.44 1.53
C VAL A 67 -12.06 7.76 0.30
N ILE A 68 -10.99 8.33 -0.27
CA ILE A 68 -10.29 7.74 -1.42
C ILE A 68 -9.71 6.38 -1.06
N VAL A 69 -9.03 6.25 0.08
CA VAL A 69 -8.45 4.97 0.53
C VAL A 69 -9.55 3.90 0.69
N VAL A 70 -10.66 4.25 1.34
CA VAL A 70 -11.79 3.32 1.51
C VAL A 70 -12.36 2.90 0.15
N ALA A 71 -12.53 3.83 -0.78
CA ALA A 71 -12.99 3.50 -2.14
C ALA A 71 -12.01 2.57 -2.88
N LEU A 72 -10.70 2.80 -2.75
CA LEU A 72 -9.64 1.98 -3.35
C LEU A 72 -9.57 0.57 -2.77
N MET A 73 -10.04 0.32 -1.55
CA MET A 73 -10.10 -1.05 -1.01
C MET A 73 -11.07 -1.95 -1.80
N PHE A 74 -12.11 -1.36 -2.39
CA PHE A 74 -13.11 -2.07 -3.17
C PHE A 74 -12.88 -1.98 -4.69
N HIS A 75 -11.98 -1.09 -5.13
CA HIS A 75 -11.64 -0.94 -6.53
C HIS A 75 -10.37 -1.72 -6.86
N ASP A 76 -10.50 -2.76 -7.67
CA ASP A 76 -9.34 -3.39 -8.32
C ASP A 76 -9.26 -2.91 -9.77
N PRO A 77 -8.24 -2.12 -10.15
CA PRO A 77 -8.05 -1.71 -11.54
C PRO A 77 -7.64 -2.89 -12.45
N TYR A 78 -7.15 -4.00 -11.87
CA TYR A 78 -6.74 -5.18 -12.63
C TYR A 78 -7.41 -6.44 -12.09
N PRO A 79 -8.73 -6.61 -12.30
CA PRO A 79 -9.43 -7.86 -11.99
C PRO A 79 -9.09 -8.91 -13.06
N LEU A 80 -7.82 -9.28 -13.16
CA LEU A 80 -7.40 -10.38 -14.00
C LEU A 80 -7.72 -11.67 -13.27
N GLN A 81 -8.82 -12.33 -13.67
CA GLN A 81 -9.05 -13.72 -13.31
C GLN A 81 -7.92 -14.54 -13.94
N GLY A 82 -6.94 -14.91 -13.12
CA GLY A 82 -5.84 -15.76 -13.55
C GLY A 82 -6.38 -17.09 -14.04
N GLN A 83 -6.29 -17.35 -15.34
CA GLN A 83 -6.54 -18.66 -15.92
C GLN A 83 -5.22 -19.40 -16.01
N ILE A 84 -5.07 -20.46 -15.20
CA ILE A 84 -3.91 -21.35 -15.30
C ILE A 84 -4.22 -22.35 -16.42
N SER A 85 -3.93 -21.97 -17.66
CA SER A 85 -4.06 -22.84 -18.85
C SER A 85 -2.78 -23.64 -19.13
N ASN A 86 -1.71 -23.40 -18.37
CA ASN A 86 -0.46 -24.13 -18.52
C ASN A 86 -0.68 -25.59 -18.15
N ALA A 87 -0.25 -26.50 -19.04
CA ALA A 87 -0.17 -27.91 -18.71
C ALA A 87 0.70 -28.08 -17.46
N THR A 88 0.22 -28.87 -16.49
CA THR A 88 1.02 -29.22 -15.31
C THR A 88 2.31 -29.87 -15.79
N PRO A 89 3.49 -29.26 -15.54
CA PRO A 89 4.74 -29.89 -15.95
C PRO A 89 4.86 -31.22 -15.21
N THR A 90 5.04 -32.30 -15.97
CA THR A 90 5.27 -33.63 -15.40
C THR A 90 6.50 -33.54 -14.50
N ARG A 91 6.32 -33.85 -13.21
CA ARG A 91 7.41 -33.88 -12.22
C ARG A 91 8.52 -34.77 -12.79
N SER A 92 9.72 -34.23 -13.00
CA SER A 92 10.82 -35.08 -13.46
C SER A 92 11.16 -36.09 -12.39
N ALA A 93 11.60 -37.28 -12.81
CA ALA A 93 12.12 -38.29 -11.88
C ALA A 93 13.30 -37.74 -11.06
N GLU A 94 14.05 -36.78 -11.61
CA GLU A 94 15.13 -36.03 -10.96
C GLU A 94 14.60 -34.81 -10.20
N SER A 95 13.85 -35.03 -9.13
CA SER A 95 13.50 -33.99 -8.16
C SER A 95 14.49 -34.00 -6.98
N ALA A 96 14.68 -32.86 -6.33
CA ALA A 96 15.61 -32.79 -5.20
C ALA A 96 15.07 -33.64 -4.04
N GLY A 97 15.88 -34.55 -3.50
CA GLY A 97 15.52 -35.35 -2.33
C GLY A 97 15.74 -34.57 -1.03
N LYS A 98 16.52 -35.15 -0.12
CA LYS A 98 16.92 -34.48 1.13
C LYS A 98 17.88 -33.30 0.92
N ASP A 99 18.68 -33.36 -0.13
CA ASP A 99 19.75 -32.39 -0.41
C ASP A 99 19.37 -31.52 -1.61
N TRP A 100 19.73 -30.23 -1.53
CA TRP A 100 19.46 -29.23 -2.56
C TRP A 100 20.76 -28.83 -3.26
N ALA A 101 21.19 -29.67 -4.19
CA ALA A 101 22.53 -29.59 -4.77
C ALA A 101 22.72 -28.47 -5.81
N ALA A 102 21.64 -27.98 -6.43
CA ALA A 102 21.65 -26.90 -7.42
C ALA A 102 20.59 -25.84 -7.11
N TYR A 103 20.71 -24.63 -7.67
CA TYR A 103 19.75 -23.55 -7.42
C TYR A 103 18.29 -23.98 -7.66
N GLY A 104 18.05 -24.78 -8.70
CA GLY A 104 16.74 -25.35 -9.00
C GLY A 104 16.45 -26.71 -8.37
N GLY A 105 17.16 -27.10 -7.31
CA GLY A 105 17.10 -28.41 -6.67
C GLY A 105 18.02 -29.41 -7.37
N THR A 106 17.78 -29.63 -8.66
CA THR A 106 18.61 -30.45 -9.56
C THR A 106 19.06 -29.63 -10.78
N THR A 107 19.89 -30.22 -11.64
CA THR A 107 20.27 -29.64 -12.94
C THR A 107 19.07 -29.37 -13.85
N ALA A 108 17.98 -30.11 -13.67
CA ALA A 108 16.71 -29.90 -14.38
C ALA A 108 15.99 -28.60 -13.97
N GLY A 109 16.39 -27.94 -12.89
CA GLY A 109 15.93 -26.58 -12.60
C GLY A 109 14.49 -26.46 -12.08
N GLN A 110 13.84 -27.57 -11.72
CA GLN A 110 12.40 -27.62 -11.49
C GLN A 110 11.93 -27.00 -10.17
N ARG A 111 12.83 -26.80 -9.20
CA ARG A 111 12.53 -26.23 -7.87
C ARG A 111 11.48 -27.02 -7.09
N PHE A 112 11.40 -28.33 -7.33
CA PHE A 112 10.55 -29.25 -6.60
C PHE A 112 11.39 -30.23 -5.79
N SER A 113 10.94 -30.50 -4.56
CA SER A 113 11.44 -31.61 -3.75
C SER A 113 10.53 -32.84 -3.86
N SER A 114 11.12 -34.03 -3.69
CA SER A 114 10.42 -35.31 -3.50
C SER A 114 10.12 -35.62 -2.03
N LEU A 115 10.51 -34.75 -1.10
CA LEU A 115 10.08 -34.86 0.29
C LEU A 115 8.59 -34.52 0.40
N ASP A 116 7.84 -35.38 1.09
CA ASP A 116 6.44 -35.13 1.50
C ASP A 116 6.38 -34.44 2.86
#